data_AF-W2I3S7-F1
#
_entry.id   AF-W2I3S7-F1
#
_cell.length_a   1.000
_cell.length_b   1.000
_cell.length_c   1.000
_cell.angle_alpha   90.00
_cell.angle_beta   90.00
_cell.angle_gamma   90.00
#
_symmetry.space_group_name_H-M   'P 1'
#
loop_
_entity.id
_entity.type
_entity.pdbx_description
1 polymer ?
#
loop_
_entity_poly.entity_id
_entity_poly.type
_entity_poly.pdbx_seq_one_letter_code
_entity_poly.pdbx_strand_id
1 'polypeptide(L)'
;MVFRFTTMEDLEMLRELIRQKPFAAKRGSTLEIWDSVAAALGSALKKEIKVKQIRDRLNLLKTRFKEKEQLSALASGVEESIHAVNVQTHYTDVDGLIREYTQLERLHHDTKAAQKISKEKKEEDLA
;
A
#
# COMPACT_ATOMS: atom_id res chain seq x y z
N MET A 1 -22.24 13.50 2.19
CA MET A 1 -22.16 12.77 0.89
C MET A 1 -20.92 11.88 0.93
N VAL A 2 -21.08 10.55 1.01
CA VAL A 2 -19.95 9.61 1.04
C VAL A 2 -19.46 9.45 -0.39
N PHE A 3 -18.23 9.88 -0.68
CA PHE A 3 -17.61 9.65 -1.99
C PHE A 3 -17.35 8.15 -2.13
N ARG A 4 -17.95 7.54 -3.14
CA ARG A 4 -17.86 6.10 -3.38
C ARG A 4 -16.94 5.86 -4.57
N PHE A 5 -15.82 5.20 -4.32
CA PHE A 5 -14.98 4.65 -5.36
C PHE A 5 -15.65 3.40 -5.95
N THR A 6 -15.74 3.36 -7.27
CA THR A 6 -16.01 2.15 -8.04
C THR A 6 -14.75 1.29 -8.14
N THR A 7 -14.90 0.01 -8.50
CA THR A 7 -13.77 -0.90 -8.65
C THR A 7 -12.72 -0.39 -9.63
N MET A 8 -13.12 0.23 -10.75
CA MET A 8 -12.18 0.84 -11.71
C MET A 8 -11.42 2.02 -11.10
N GLU A 9 -12.08 2.85 -10.30
CA GLU A 9 -11.43 3.96 -9.61
C GLU A 9 -10.48 3.46 -8.52
N ASP A 10 -10.80 2.35 -7.84
CA ASP A 10 -9.89 1.71 -6.89
C ASP A 10 -8.62 1.19 -7.58
N LEU A 11 -8.74 0.59 -8.77
CA LEU A 11 -7.59 0.13 -9.55
C LEU A 11 -6.65 1.28 -9.91
N GLU A 12 -7.21 2.36 -10.47
CA GLU A 12 -6.42 3.54 -10.85
C GLU A 12 -5.81 4.22 -9.63
N MET A 13 -6.57 4.33 -8.52
CA MET A 13 -6.05 4.82 -7.24
C MET A 13 -4.84 4.02 -6.77
N LEU A 14 -4.93 2.69 -6.77
CA LEU A 14 -3.85 1.83 -6.31
C LEU A 14 -2.63 1.89 -7.22
N ARG A 15 -2.83 1.96 -8.53
CA ARG A 15 -1.73 2.15 -9.50
C ARG A 15 -0.98 3.44 -9.24
N GLU A 16 -1.69 4.55 -9.02
CA GLU A 16 -1.04 5.84 -8.76
C GLU A 16 -0.30 5.83 -7.40
N LEU A 17 -0.86 5.16 -6.39
CA LEU A 17 -0.21 4.98 -5.08
C LEU A 17 1.08 4.14 -5.18
N ILE A 18 1.07 3.06 -5.97
CA ILE A 18 2.25 2.22 -6.23
C ILE A 18 3.30 2.98 -7.02
N ARG A 19 2.88 3.82 -7.98
CA ARG A 19 3.77 4.63 -8.81
C ARG A 19 4.46 5.73 -8.00
N GLN A 20 3.70 6.51 -7.24
CA GLN A 20 4.22 7.66 -6.49
C GLN A 20 4.82 7.27 -5.15
N LYS A 21 4.48 6.09 -4.59
CA LYS A 21 5.00 5.56 -3.33
C LYS A 21 4.99 6.60 -2.20
N PRO A 22 3.82 7.12 -1.79
CA PRO A 22 3.71 8.17 -0.78
C PRO A 22 4.29 7.78 0.59
N PHE A 23 4.43 6.49 0.87
CA PHE A 23 5.09 5.96 2.09
C PHE A 23 6.61 6.15 2.08
N ALA A 24 7.23 6.29 0.91
CA ALA A 24 8.66 6.54 0.72
C ALA A 24 9.00 8.05 0.69
N ALA A 25 8.00 8.91 0.86
CA ALA A 25 8.18 10.34 0.90
C ALA A 25 9.20 10.77 1.96
N LYS A 26 10.10 11.70 1.58
CA LYS A 26 11.01 12.36 2.54
C LYS A 26 10.21 13.13 3.58
N ARG A 27 10.75 13.20 4.81
CA ARG A 27 10.15 13.97 5.91
C ARG A 27 10.00 15.43 5.48
N GLY A 28 8.77 15.95 5.49
CA GLY A 28 8.42 17.29 5.01
C GLY A 28 7.66 17.30 3.69
N SER A 29 7.95 16.37 2.77
CA SER A 29 7.33 16.31 1.43
C SER A 29 6.17 15.32 1.33
N THR A 30 5.82 14.65 2.42
CA THR A 30 4.71 13.69 2.45
C THR A 30 3.40 14.35 1.99
N LEU A 31 3.07 15.54 2.50
CA LEU A 31 1.84 16.23 2.12
C LEU A 31 1.81 16.57 0.63
N GLU A 32 2.94 17.05 0.08
CA GLU A 32 3.07 17.38 -1.35
C GLU A 32 2.87 16.16 -2.24
N ILE A 33 3.43 15.00 -1.88
CA ILE A 33 3.26 13.77 -2.67
C ILE A 33 1.81 13.29 -2.60
N TRP A 34 1.15 13.39 -1.44
CA TRP A 34 -0.27 13.06 -1.35
C TRP A 34 -1.15 14.01 -2.17
N ASP A 35 -0.82 15.30 -2.20
CA ASP A 35 -1.52 16.29 -3.03
C ASP A 35 -1.31 16.01 -4.52
N SER A 36 -0.09 15.65 -4.92
CA SER A 36 0.22 15.21 -6.29
C SER A 36 -0.55 13.96 -6.69
N VAL A 37 -0.69 12.96 -5.80
CA VAL A 37 -1.53 11.78 -6.03
C VAL A 37 -3.00 12.19 -6.22
N ALA A 38 -3.51 13.09 -5.38
CA ALA A 38 -4.88 13.57 -5.49
C ALA A 38 -5.13 14.34 -6.80
N ALA A 39 -4.19 15.19 -7.21
CA ALA A 39 -4.26 15.92 -8.48
C ALA A 39 -4.19 14.97 -9.68
N ALA A 40 -3.29 13.98 -9.66
CA ALA A 40 -3.16 12.98 -10.72
C ALA A 40 -4.43 12.14 -10.86
N LEU A 41 -4.98 11.65 -9.74
CA LEU A 41 -6.24 10.91 -9.74
C LEU A 41 -7.42 11.77 -10.14
N GLY A 42 -7.47 13.02 -9.71
CA GLY A 42 -8.52 13.93 -10.10
C GLY A 42 -8.51 14.24 -11.60
N SER A 43 -7.32 14.35 -12.20
CA SER A 43 -7.14 14.49 -13.64
C SER A 43 -7.53 13.21 -14.40
N ALA A 44 -7.12 12.03 -13.91
CA ALA A 44 -7.42 10.75 -14.55
C ALA A 44 -8.92 10.43 -14.50
N LEU A 45 -9.56 10.68 -13.36
CA LEU A 45 -10.98 10.38 -13.13
C LEU A 45 -11.92 11.54 -13.50
N LYS A 46 -11.37 12.70 -13.88
CA LYS A 46 -12.09 13.96 -14.14
C LYS A 46 -13.03 14.34 -12.99
N LYS A 47 -12.56 14.16 -11.75
CA LYS A 47 -13.33 14.37 -10.51
C LYS A 47 -12.48 15.10 -9.49
N GLU A 48 -13.10 15.91 -8.65
CA GLU A 48 -12.41 16.46 -7.48
C GLU A 48 -12.27 15.37 -6.41
N ILE A 49 -11.03 14.95 -6.15
CA ILE A 49 -10.70 13.90 -5.17
C ILE A 49 -9.81 14.51 -4.09
N LYS A 50 -10.22 14.36 -2.83
CA LYS A 50 -9.45 14.84 -1.68
C LYS A 50 -8.53 13.75 -1.17
N VAL A 51 -7.33 14.14 -0.72
CA VAL A 51 -6.34 13.24 -0.08
C VAL A 51 -6.97 12.39 1.03
N LYS A 52 -7.85 12.99 1.85
CA LYS A 52 -8.54 12.26 2.93
C LYS A 52 -9.38 11.09 2.40
N GLN A 53 -10.05 11.26 1.26
CA GLN A 53 -10.88 10.22 0.65
C GLN A 53 -10.02 9.07 0.12
N ILE A 54 -8.87 9.38 -0.47
CA ILE A 54 -7.90 8.39 -0.96
C ILE A 54 -7.37 7.56 0.21
N ARG A 55 -6.95 8.21 1.30
CA ARG A 55 -6.43 7.53 2.50
C ARG A 55 -7.49 6.66 3.17
N ASP A 56 -8.70 7.17 3.32
CA ASP A 56 -9.82 6.43 3.91
C ASP A 56 -10.15 5.19 3.09
N ARG A 57 -10.23 5.33 1.76
CA ARG A 57 -10.47 4.21 0.85
C ARG A 57 -9.34 3.18 0.89
N LEU A 58 -8.08 3.63 0.87
CA LEU A 58 -6.92 2.75 0.99
C LEU A 58 -6.96 1.93 2.29
N ASN A 59 -7.26 2.56 3.43
CA ASN A 59 -7.38 1.86 4.70
C ASN A 59 -8.50 0.82 4.68
N LEU A 60 -9.67 1.15 4.12
CA LEU A 60 -10.76 0.21 3.97
C LEU A 60 -10.36 -1.01 3.12
N LEU A 61 -9.67 -0.78 1.99
CA LEU A 61 -9.20 -1.86 1.12
C LEU A 61 -8.16 -2.74 1.80
N LYS A 62 -7.20 -2.16 2.55
CA LYS A 62 -6.23 -2.91 3.35
C LYS A 62 -6.93 -3.76 4.41
N THR A 63 -7.92 -3.22 5.11
CA THR A 63 -8.69 -3.97 6.12
C THR A 63 -9.43 -5.14 5.49
N ARG A 64 -10.16 -4.91 4.40
CA ARG A 64 -10.89 -5.98 3.68
C ARG A 64 -9.96 -7.06 3.15
N PHE A 65 -8.81 -6.69 2.61
CA PHE A 65 -7.80 -7.63 2.15
C PHE A 65 -7.29 -8.50 3.30
N LYS A 66 -6.99 -7.88 4.45
CA LYS A 66 -6.56 -8.60 5.66
C LYS A 66 -7.66 -9.54 6.17
N GLU A 67 -8.92 -9.10 6.21
CA GLU A 67 -10.05 -9.93 6.62
C GLU A 67 -10.23 -11.14 5.68
N LYS A 68 -10.12 -10.94 4.35
CA LYS A 68 -10.14 -12.04 3.38
C LYS A 68 -9.00 -13.04 3.62
N GLU A 69 -7.78 -12.54 3.82
CA GLU A 69 -6.61 -13.39 4.10
C GLU A 69 -6.80 -14.21 5.39
N GLN A 70 -7.35 -13.58 6.44
CA GLN A 70 -7.64 -14.26 7.71
C GLN A 70 -8.78 -15.27 7.56
N LEU A 71 -9.84 -14.97 6.82
CA LEU A 71 -10.93 -15.91 6.55
C LEU A 71 -10.44 -17.13 5.74
N SER A 72 -9.58 -16.91 4.75
CA SER A 72 -8.92 -18.00 4.01
C SER A 72 -8.04 -18.85 4.92
N ALA A 73 -7.30 -18.25 5.85
CA ALA A 73 -6.50 -18.99 6.83
C ALA A 73 -7.36 -19.79 7.81
N LEU A 74 -8.46 -19.22 8.32
CA LEU A 74 -9.36 -19.88 9.27
C LEU A 74 -10.18 -21.02 8.64
N ALA A 75 -10.58 -20.87 7.38
CA ALA A 75 -11.28 -21.94 6.65
C ALA A 75 -10.37 -23.12 6.30
N SER A 76 -9.05 -22.97 6.42
CA SER A 76 -8.08 -23.96 5.99
C SER A 76 -7.70 -24.99 7.05
N GLY A 77 -8.04 -24.81 8.34
CA GLY A 77 -7.99 -25.85 9.38
C GLY A 77 -6.70 -26.68 9.55
N VAL A 78 -5.60 -26.31 8.89
CA VAL A 78 -4.35 -27.07 8.80
C VAL A 78 -3.22 -26.04 8.79
N GLU A 79 -2.32 -26.14 9.76
CA GLU A 79 -1.03 -25.43 9.77
C GLU A 79 -0.18 -25.93 8.59
N GLU A 80 -0.46 -25.46 7.38
CA GLU A 80 0.47 -25.57 6.26
C GLU A 80 1.04 -24.19 5.93
N SER A 81 2.29 -24.00 6.37
CA SER A 81 3.17 -22.94 5.93
C SER A 81 3.52 -23.12 4.45
N ILE A 82 2.64 -22.77 3.52
CA ILE A 82 2.98 -22.62 2.10
C ILE A 82 2.11 -21.48 1.58
N HIS A 83 2.63 -20.26 1.37
CA HIS A 83 3.24 -19.86 0.09
C HIS A 83 2.59 -20.51 -1.15
N ALA A 84 1.27 -20.75 -1.12
CA ALA A 84 0.48 -21.20 -2.25
C ALA A 84 0.29 -20.00 -3.19
N VAL A 85 1.37 -19.73 -3.90
CA VAL A 85 1.41 -19.31 -5.29
C VAL A 85 0.18 -19.83 -6.04
N ASN A 86 -0.89 -19.04 -6.08
CA ASN A 86 -1.73 -18.96 -7.27
C ASN A 86 -1.18 -17.83 -8.13
N VAL A 87 -0.01 -18.08 -8.71
CA VAL A 87 0.52 -17.34 -9.85
C VAL A 87 -0.47 -17.56 -10.99
N GLN A 88 -1.02 -16.49 -11.57
CA GLN A 88 -0.89 -16.19 -13.01
C GLN A 88 -1.87 -15.12 -13.56
N THR A 89 -2.87 -14.60 -12.84
CA THR A 89 -3.92 -13.76 -13.53
C THR A 89 -4.33 -12.41 -12.93
N HIS A 90 -3.73 -11.90 -11.84
CA HIS A 90 -4.32 -10.73 -11.14
C HIS A 90 -3.39 -9.55 -10.82
N TYR A 91 -2.40 -9.23 -11.68
CA TYR A 91 -1.73 -7.91 -11.60
C TYR A 91 -2.66 -6.73 -11.96
N THR A 92 -3.89 -7.02 -12.38
CA THR A 92 -4.91 -6.03 -12.74
C THR A 92 -6.10 -5.98 -11.80
N ASP A 93 -6.15 -6.81 -10.73
CA ASP A 93 -7.25 -6.78 -9.76
C ASP A 93 -6.87 -5.98 -8.51
N VAL A 94 -7.89 -5.48 -7.80
CA VAL A 94 -7.74 -4.67 -6.59
C VAL A 94 -6.95 -5.42 -5.51
N ASP A 95 -7.25 -6.71 -5.29
CA ASP A 95 -6.54 -7.50 -4.27
C ASP A 95 -5.04 -7.68 -4.62
N GLY A 96 -4.71 -7.81 -5.91
CA GLY A 96 -3.32 -7.90 -6.39
C GLY A 96 -2.54 -6.61 -6.17
N LEU A 97 -3.14 -5.47 -6.52
CA LEU A 97 -2.52 -4.15 -6.32
C LEU A 97 -2.38 -3.80 -4.83
N ILE A 98 -3.35 -4.18 -3.98
CA ILE A 98 -3.25 -3.97 -2.52
C ILE A 98 -2.08 -4.77 -1.92
N ARG A 99 -1.90 -6.02 -2.36
CA ARG A 99 -0.77 -6.86 -1.95
C ARG A 99 0.55 -6.20 -2.32
N GLU A 100 0.69 -5.75 -3.56
CA GLU A 100 1.91 -5.09 -4.04
C GLU A 100 2.21 -3.81 -3.25
N TYR A 101 1.20 -2.95 -3.05
CA TYR A 101 1.34 -1.74 -2.26
C TYR A 101 1.81 -2.04 -0.82
N THR A 102 1.18 -3.01 -0.16
CA THR A 102 1.50 -3.38 1.22
C THR A 102 2.91 -4.00 1.33
N GLN A 103 3.32 -4.78 0.34
CA GLN A 103 4.67 -5.33 0.27
C GLN A 103 5.72 -4.23 0.08
N LEU A 104 5.49 -3.26 -0.82
CA LEU A 104 6.38 -2.12 -1.01
C LEU A 104 6.49 -1.24 0.24
N GLU A 105 5.36 -1.00 0.92
CA GLU A 105 5.33 -0.27 2.20
C GLU A 105 6.20 -1.00 3.24
N ARG A 106 6.02 -2.31 3.41
CA ARG A 106 6.80 -3.13 4.35
C ARG A 106 8.28 -3.13 4.05
N LEU A 107 8.67 -3.34 2.78
CA LEU A 107 10.06 -3.33 2.34
C LEU A 107 10.74 -1.99 2.64
N HIS A 108 10.03 -0.87 2.44
CA HIS A 108 10.56 0.44 2.75
C HIS A 108 10.80 0.62 4.27
N HIS A 109 9.86 0.17 5.10
CA HIS A 109 10.03 0.20 6.57
C HIS A 109 11.19 -0.69 7.03
N ASP A 110 11.32 -1.89 6.49
CA ASP A 110 12.39 -2.83 6.82
C ASP A 110 13.77 -2.28 6.42
N THR A 111 13.88 -1.76 5.19
CA THR A 111 15.10 -1.10 4.70
C THR A 111 15.50 0.07 5.60
N LYS A 112 14.52 0.87 6.06
CA LYS A 112 14.79 2.00 6.96
C LYS A 112 15.23 1.52 8.35
N ALA A 113 14.66 0.43 8.86
CA ALA A 113 15.06 -0.17 10.12
C ALA A 113 16.49 -0.76 10.03
N ALA A 114 16.80 -1.50 8.97
CA ALA A 114 18.13 -2.05 8.71
C ALA A 114 19.21 -0.97 8.60
N GLN A 115 18.90 0.16 7.94
CA GLN A 115 19.81 1.30 7.87
C GLN A 115 20.05 1.95 9.25
N LYS A 116 19.04 2.01 10.11
CA LYS A 116 19.20 2.55 11.46
C LYS A 116 20.11 1.66 12.31
N ILE A 117 19.86 0.35 12.29
CA ILE A 117 20.68 -0.65 13.02
C ILE A 117 22.13 -0.63 12.53
N SER A 118 22.36 -0.48 11.22
CA SER A 118 23.71 -0.39 10.65
C SER A 118 24.46 0.89 11.05
N LYS A 119 23.73 1.99 11.34
CA LYS A 119 24.34 3.23 11.85
C LYS A 119 24.71 3.10 13.32
N GLU A 120 23.82 2.56 14.15
CA GLU A 120 24.09 2.30 15.58
C GLU A 120 25.31 1.40 15.77
N LYS A 121 25.42 0.30 15.01
CA LYS A 121 26.60 -0.58 15.05
C LYS A 121 27.91 0.08 14.62
N LYS A 122 27.87 1.06 13.72
CA LYS A 122 29.06 1.80 13.29
C LYS A 122 29.49 2.86 14.30
N GLU A 123 28.58 3.34 15.12
CA GLU A 123 28.84 4.35 16.15
C GLU A 123 29.37 3.68 17.44
N GLU A 124 28.94 2.45 17.74
CA GLU A 124 29.42 1.66 18.88
C GLU A 124 30.81 1.03 18.66
N ASP A 125 31.20 0.74 17.41
CA ASP A 125 32.55 0.22 17.06
C ASP A 125 33.63 1.32 17.03
N LEU A 126 33.23 2.60 17.03
CA LEU A 126 34.13 3.76 17.06
C LEU A 126 34.31 4.37 18.46
N ALA A 127 33.62 3.86 19.49
CA ALA A 127 33.61 4.38 20.85
C ALA A 127 34.50 3.60 21.82
#